data_AF-A0A5K1GKA0-F1
#
_entry.id   AF-A0A5K1GKA0-F1
#
_cell.length_a   1.000
_cell.length_b   1.000
_cell.length_c   1.000
_cell.angle_alpha   90.00
_cell.angle_beta   90.00
_cell.angle_gamma   90.00
#
_symmetry.space_group_name_H-M   'P 1'
#
loop_
_entity.id
_entity.type
_entity.pdbx_description
1 polymer ?
#
loop_
_entity_poly.entity_id
_entity_poly.type
_entity_poly.pdbx_seq_one_letter_code
_entity_poly.pdbx_strand_id
1 'polypeptide(L)' 'IAESVGEILSGLRCYFDKALPVMLLYKQERQQYQEAISEDSNISPSTIYGAEHLLRLF' A
#
# COMPACT_ATOMS: atom_id res chain seq x y z
N ILE A 1 13.58 15.89 15.69
CA ILE A 1 12.12 15.89 15.39
C ILE A 1 11.86 15.44 13.96
N ALA A 2 12.47 16.07 12.94
CA ALA A 2 12.27 15.68 11.53
C ALA A 2 12.67 14.23 11.19
N GLU A 3 13.74 13.71 11.81
CA GLU A 3 14.23 12.34 11.56
C GLU A 3 13.22 11.27 12.01
N SER A 4 12.65 11.43 13.19
CA SER A 4 11.64 10.52 13.74
C SER A 4 10.33 10.53 12.94
N VAL A 5 9.93 11.67 12.37
CA VAL A 5 8.77 11.75 11.47
C VAL A 5 9.04 10.98 10.17
N GLY A 6 10.26 11.06 9.64
CA GLY A 6 10.67 10.29 8.46
C GLY A 6 10.57 8.77 8.68
N GLU A 7 11.00 8.28 9.84
CA GLU A 7 10.90 6.88 10.21
C GLU A 7 9.44 6.42 10.36
N ILE A 8 8.59 7.23 11.00
CA ILE A 8 7.16 6.95 11.15
C ILE A 8 6.49 6.85 9.79
N LEU A 9 6.75 7.80 8.88
CA LEU A 9 6.19 7.79 7.52
C LEU A 9 6.68 6.60 6.70
N SER A 10 7.95 6.23 6.82
CA SER A 10 8.52 5.07 6.15
C SER A 10 7.89 3.76 6.66
N GLY A 11 7.71 3.65 7.99
CA GLY A 11 7.01 2.53 8.62
C GLY A 11 5.55 2.44 8.19
N LEU A 12 4.84 3.57 8.11
CA LEU A 12 3.45 3.63 7.66
C LEU A 12 3.33 3.17 6.20
N ARG A 13 4.23 3.62 5.32
CA ARG A 13 4.26 3.22 3.91
C ARG A 13 4.52 1.72 3.77
N CYS A 14 5.52 1.20 4.48
CA CYS A 14 5.84 -0.23 4.49
C CYS A 14 4.65 -1.07 4.98
N TYR A 15 4.00 -0.63 6.06
CA TYR A 15 2.82 -1.30 6.59
C TYR A 15 1.65 -1.27 5.60
N PHE A 16 1.40 -0.13 4.97
CA PHE A 16 0.39 0.00 3.93
C PHE A 16 0.64 -0.96 2.75
N ASP A 17 1.87 -1.00 2.21
CA ASP A 17 2.24 -1.89 1.11
C ASP A 17 2.02 -3.37 1.45
N LYS A 18 2.23 -3.78 2.70
CA LYS A 18 2.00 -5.16 3.16
C LYS A 18 0.53 -5.45 3.49
N ALA A 19 -0.18 -4.50 4.09
CA ALA A 19 -1.57 -4.66 4.51
C ALA A 19 -2.54 -4.60 3.33
N LEU A 20 -2.18 -3.90 2.26
CA LEU A 20 -3.05 -3.67 1.10
C LEU A 20 -3.59 -4.95 0.46
N PRO A 21 -2.76 -5.92 0.02
CA PRO A 21 -3.26 -7.15 -0.57
C PRO A 21 -4.04 -8.06 0.42
N VAL A 22 -3.81 -7.87 1.72
CA VAL A 22 -4.39 -8.74 2.77
C VAL A 22 -5.76 -8.24 3.22
N MET A 23 -5.89 -6.94 3.47
CA MET A 23 -7.00 -6.38 4.24
C MET A 23 -7.79 -5.28 3.51
N LEU A 24 -7.17 -4.58 2.55
CA LEU A 24 -7.75 -3.36 1.97
C LEU A 24 -8.41 -3.57 0.60
N LEU A 25 -8.12 -4.70 -0.08
CA LEU A 25 -8.65 -5.01 -1.41
C LEU A 25 -9.89 -5.91 -1.34
N TYR A 26 -10.98 -5.47 -1.97
CA TYR A 26 -12.11 -6.35 -2.28
C TYR A 26 -11.74 -7.42 -3.31
N LYS A 27 -12.54 -8.50 -3.38
CA LYS A 27 -12.31 -9.64 -4.29
C LYS A 27 -12.05 -9.23 -5.75
N GLN A 28 -12.76 -8.22 -6.26
CA GLN A 28 -12.55 -7.70 -7.62
C GLN A 28 -11.26 -6.87 -7.75
N GLU A 29 -10.88 -6.12 -6.70
CA GLU A 29 -9.66 -5.30 -6.73
C GLU A 29 -8.39 -6.15 -6.63
N ARG A 30 -8.46 -7.36 -6.06
CA ARG A 30 -7.33 -8.30 -5.98
C ARG A 30 -6.82 -8.75 -7.35
N GLN A 31 -7.72 -8.98 -8.30
CA GLN A 31 -7.35 -9.33 -9.68
C GLN A 31 -6.54 -8.20 -10.32
N GLN A 32 -7.05 -6.97 -10.20
CA GLN A 32 -6.41 -5.76 -10.71
C GLN A 32 -5.05 -5.50 -10.04
N TYR A 33 -4.93 -5.75 -8.74
CA TYR A 33 -3.66 -5.67 -8.01
C TYR A 33 -2.65 -6.70 -8.52
N GLN A 34 -3.06 -7.95 -8.75
CA GLN A 34 -2.16 -8.99 -9.27
C GLN A 34 -1.70 -8.69 -10.71
N GLU A 35 -2.56 -8.09 -11.53
CA GLU A 35 -2.20 -7.66 -12.88
C GLU A 35 -1.27 -6.43 -12.87
N ALA A 36 -1.55 -5.44 -12.02
CA ALA A 36 -0.77 -4.20 -11.93
C ALA A 36 0.57 -4.38 -11.20
N ILE A 37 0.60 -5.24 -10.17
CA ILE A 37 1.79 -5.60 -9.40
C ILE A 37 2.22 -7.00 -9.85
N SER A 38 2.68 -7.08 -11.08
CA SER A 38 3.46 -8.23 -11.57
C SER A 38 4.81 -8.23 -10.85
N GLU A 39 5.42 -9.40 -10.60
CA GLU A 39 6.71 -9.52 -9.88
C GLU A 39 7.86 -8.70 -10.51
N ASP A 40 7.75 -8.36 -11.80
CA ASP A 40 8.68 -7.51 -12.55
C ASP A 40 8.40 -5.99 -12.43
N SER A 41 7.20 -5.60 -12.02
CA SER A 41 6.82 -4.20 -11.84
C SER A 41 7.28 -3.73 -10.47
N ASN A 42 8.37 -2.97 -10.42
CA ASN A 42 8.88 -2.29 -9.23
C ASN A 42 7.96 -1.12 -8.77
N ILE A 43 6.64 -1.32 -8.80
CA ILE A 43 5.63 -0.32 -8.48
C ILE A 43 5.08 -0.64 -7.10
N SER A 44 5.35 0.23 -6.13
CA SER A 44 4.81 0.07 -4.78
C SER A 44 3.30 0.31 -4.76
N PRO A 45 2.52 -0.53 -4.03
CA PRO A 45 1.09 -0.33 -3.81
C PRO A 45 0.73 1.09 -3.34
N SER A 46 1.57 1.70 -2.49
CA SER A 46 1.46 3.09 -2.02
C SER A 46 1.37 4.15 -3.12
N THR A 47 1.83 3.83 -4.32
CA THR A 47 1.87 4.74 -5.48
C THR A 47 0.63 4.62 -6.34
N ILE A 48 -0.03 3.45 -6.32
CA ILE A 48 -1.25 3.16 -7.10
C ILE A 48 -2.49 3.43 -6.26
N TYR A 49 -2.46 3.02 -5.00
CA TYR A 49 -3.58 3.11 -4.06
C TYR A 49 -3.35 4.25 -3.08
N GLY A 50 -4.17 5.28 -3.23
CA GLY A 50 -4.03 6.54 -2.48
C GLY A 50 -4.78 6.56 -1.15
N ALA A 51 -5.27 7.75 -0.78
CA ALA A 51 -5.90 8.01 0.51
C ALA A 51 -7.16 7.18 0.79
N GLU A 52 -7.91 6.75 -0.25
CA GLU A 52 -9.12 5.95 -0.08
C GLU A 52 -8.83 4.58 0.55
N HIS A 53 -7.78 3.90 0.08
CA HIS A 53 -7.32 2.63 0.64
C HIS A 53 -6.62 2.85 1.98
N LEU A 54 -5.94 4.00 2.17
CA LEU A 54 -5.32 4.36 3.45
C LEU A 54 -6.38 4.54 4.56
N LEU A 55 -7.55 5.10 4.24
CA LEU A 55 -8.65 5.25 5.19
C LEU A 55 -9.23 3.90 5.65
N ARG A 56 -9.15 2.85 4.83
CA ARG A 56 -9.58 1.49 5.23
C ARG A 56 -8.62 0.81 6.23
N LEU A 57 -7.46 1.43 6.49
CA LEU A 57 -6.45 0.94 7.43
C LEU A 57 -6.81 1.25 8.90
N PHE A 58 -7.78 2.14 9.14
CA PHE A 58 -8.28 2.58 10.44
C PHE A 58 -9.72 2.14 10.70
#